data_AF-A0A4U7B663-F1
#
_entry.id   AF-A0A4U7B663-F1
#
_cell.length_a   1.000
_cell.length_b   1.000
_cell.length_c   1.000
_cell.angle_alpha   90.00
_cell.angle_beta   90.00
_cell.angle_gamma   90.00
#
_symmetry.space_group_name_H-M   'P 1'
#
loop_
_entity.id
_entity.type
_entity.pdbx_description
1 polymer ?
#
loop_
_entity_poly.entity_id
_entity_poly.type
_entity_poly.pdbx_seq_one_letter_code
_entity_poly.pdbx_strand_id
1 'polypeptide(L)'
;MAISTRGSLAVSRQWLMCSIFLGFSLVAAYYMRFSSPAEAVGSVMEDVLRPEPFIFPEKAIELRRDYSGIQAIDFPLSFLVAAFLPGADGWNKPFQLQQAYFLFSFFPVLAVFNVEAGRTRNTGALLSYTALWAIPYQTVGGAIFIPLWFLCYTLTTSPVSYWQKSPQIPADRARTLLPSLLFAYLLPTILLYLPYKDVNTRQFMVGLWQPSPIIVNLVWWILAKLSGTTTPRSAKPEHTASYLKPIYTIGFLVSAG
;
A
#
# COMPACT_ATOMS: atom_id res chain seq x y z
N MET A 1 -14.93 -36.61 22.09
CA MET A 1 -14.95 -35.40 22.94
C MET A 1 -13.82 -34.40 22.65
N ALA A 2 -12.62 -34.81 22.22
CA ALA A 2 -11.47 -33.92 21.94
C ALA A 2 -11.54 -33.06 20.65
N ILE A 3 -12.43 -33.37 19.71
CA ILE A 3 -12.57 -32.63 18.44
C ILE A 3 -13.38 -31.32 18.65
N SER A 4 -14.34 -31.34 19.58
CA SER A 4 -15.22 -30.20 19.88
C SER A 4 -14.48 -29.01 20.49
N THR A 5 -13.48 -29.26 21.34
CA THR A 5 -12.69 -28.22 22.02
C THR A 5 -11.67 -27.56 21.11
N ARG A 6 -11.11 -28.28 20.12
CA ARG A 6 -10.23 -27.69 19.09
C ARG A 6 -10.99 -26.74 18.16
N GLY A 7 -12.24 -27.07 17.82
CA GLY A 7 -13.11 -26.21 17.01
C GLY A 7 -13.46 -24.89 17.71
N SER A 8 -13.84 -24.94 18.99
CA SER A 8 -14.19 -23.72 19.74
C SER A 8 -12.99 -22.80 19.96
N LEU A 9 -11.79 -23.35 20.21
CA LEU A 9 -10.56 -22.57 20.35
C LEU A 9 -10.15 -21.88 19.05
N ALA A 10 -10.33 -22.53 17.89
CA ALA A 10 -10.02 -21.93 16.59
C ALA A 10 -10.96 -20.76 16.27
N VAL A 11 -12.26 -20.93 16.52
CA VAL A 11 -13.27 -19.88 16.35
C VAL A 11 -13.02 -18.71 17.32
N SER A 12 -12.68 -19.02 18.58
CA SER A 12 -12.31 -18.00 19.58
C SER A 12 -11.10 -17.18 19.14
N ARG A 13 -10.06 -17.82 18.59
CA ARG A 13 -8.87 -17.14 18.06
C ARG A 13 -9.17 -16.27 16.85
N GLN A 14 -10.03 -16.74 15.93
CA GLN A 14 -10.48 -15.95 14.79
C GLN A 14 -11.13 -14.65 15.24
N TRP A 15 -12.12 -14.73 16.13
CA TRP A 15 -12.84 -13.54 16.61
C TRP A 15 -11.93 -12.59 17.39
N LEU A 16 -10.98 -13.13 18.17
CA LEU A 16 -9.96 -12.30 18.82
C LEU A 16 -9.15 -11.48 17.81
N MET A 17 -8.65 -12.11 16.75
CA MET A 17 -7.89 -11.40 15.70
C MET A 17 -8.76 -10.37 14.97
N CYS A 18 -10.01 -10.73 14.66
CA CYS A 18 -10.95 -9.81 14.01
C CYS A 18 -11.19 -8.56 14.87
N SER A 19 -11.42 -8.74 16.18
CA SER A 19 -11.61 -7.64 17.13
C SER A 19 -10.37 -6.77 17.25
N ILE A 20 -9.16 -7.34 17.22
CA ILE A 20 -7.90 -6.58 17.24
C ILE A 20 -7.78 -5.69 16.00
N PHE A 21 -7.97 -6.25 14.80
CA PHE A 21 -7.87 -5.47 13.56
C PHE A 21 -8.95 -4.39 13.45
N LEU A 22 -10.18 -4.70 13.86
CA LEU A 22 -11.25 -3.71 13.94
C LEU A 22 -10.90 -2.61 14.95
N GLY A 23 -10.38 -2.98 16.12
CA GLY A 23 -9.93 -2.04 17.15
C GLY A 23 -8.83 -1.11 16.63
N PHE A 24 -7.81 -1.63 15.95
CA PHE A 24 -6.77 -0.80 15.32
C PHE A 24 -7.35 0.17 14.29
N SER A 25 -8.28 -0.28 13.44
CA SER A 25 -8.92 0.58 12.44
C SER A 25 -9.72 1.72 13.11
N LEU A 26 -10.49 1.41 14.17
CA LEU A 26 -11.28 2.39 14.92
C LEU A 26 -10.40 3.39 15.67
N VAL A 27 -9.34 2.92 16.33
CA VAL A 27 -8.38 3.78 17.03
C VAL A 27 -7.67 4.70 16.03
N ALA A 28 -7.24 4.17 14.89
CA ALA A 28 -6.64 4.96 13.82
C ALA A 28 -7.61 6.03 13.29
N ALA A 29 -8.88 5.65 13.04
CA ALA A 29 -9.90 6.60 12.61
C ALA A 29 -10.12 7.71 13.66
N TYR A 30 -10.14 7.36 14.94
CA TYR A 30 -10.24 8.33 16.02
C TYR A 30 -9.07 9.32 16.00
N TYR A 31 -7.83 8.82 15.99
CA TYR A 31 -6.65 9.70 15.97
C TYR A 31 -6.54 10.53 14.69
N MET A 32 -6.91 9.99 13.54
CA MET A 32 -6.82 10.71 12.27
C MET A 32 -7.92 11.75 12.06
N ARG A 33 -9.02 11.71 12.83
CA ARG A 33 -10.21 12.55 12.58
C ARG A 33 -10.65 13.40 13.76
N PHE A 34 -10.34 13.00 14.99
CA PHE A 34 -10.87 13.64 16.20
C PHE A 34 -9.80 13.99 17.24
N SER A 35 -8.51 13.72 16.97
CA SER A 35 -7.44 14.10 17.88
C SER A 35 -6.93 15.52 17.61
N SER A 36 -6.30 16.16 18.59
CA SER A 36 -5.72 17.49 18.42
C SER A 36 -4.71 17.58 17.25
N PRO A 37 -3.83 16.58 17.01
CA PRO A 37 -3.04 16.54 15.77
C PRO A 37 -3.89 16.53 14.49
N ALA A 38 -5.04 15.88 14.48
CA ALA A 38 -5.93 15.86 13.32
C ALA A 38 -6.58 17.23 13.06
N GLU A 39 -6.90 17.99 14.11
CA GLU A 39 -7.41 19.36 13.95
C GLU A 39 -6.36 20.28 13.33
N ALA A 40 -5.10 20.21 13.81
CA ALA A 40 -4.01 21.02 13.28
C ALA A 40 -3.66 20.68 11.82
N VAL A 41 -3.66 19.39 11.47
CA VAL A 41 -3.50 18.98 10.06
C VAL A 41 -4.73 19.38 9.25
N GLY A 42 -5.93 19.19 9.80
CA GLY A 42 -7.21 19.52 9.17
C GLY A 42 -7.27 20.97 8.72
N SER A 43 -6.89 21.92 9.58
CA SER A 43 -6.88 23.34 9.22
C SER A 43 -5.94 23.66 8.06
N VAL A 44 -4.74 23.06 8.04
CA VAL A 44 -3.78 23.25 6.93
C VAL A 44 -4.34 22.63 5.65
N MET A 45 -4.94 21.45 5.73
CA MET A 45 -5.50 20.77 4.57
C MET A 45 -6.76 21.49 4.04
N GLU A 46 -7.55 22.15 4.89
CA GLU A 46 -8.66 23.01 4.46
C GLU A 46 -8.18 24.22 3.64
N ASP A 47 -7.05 24.82 4.03
CA ASP A 47 -6.45 25.90 3.25
C ASP A 47 -5.98 25.43 1.87
N VAL A 48 -5.51 24.19 1.74
CA VAL A 48 -5.17 23.55 0.45
C VAL A 48 -6.41 23.40 -0.45
N LEU A 49 -7.61 23.25 0.11
CA LEU A 49 -8.85 23.11 -0.67
C LEU A 49 -9.37 24.44 -1.23
N ARG A 50 -8.89 25.58 -0.73
CA ARG A 50 -9.32 26.90 -1.20
C ARG A 50 -8.86 27.17 -2.64
N PRO A 51 -9.59 27.96 -3.43
CA PRO A 51 -9.22 28.27 -4.81
C PRO A 51 -7.92 29.08 -4.92
N GLU A 52 -7.60 29.87 -3.89
CA GLU A 52 -6.38 30.68 -3.84
C GLU A 52 -5.10 29.83 -3.83
N PRO A 53 -3.97 30.34 -4.35
CA PRO A 53 -2.67 29.70 -4.20
C PRO A 53 -2.38 29.41 -2.74
N PHE A 54 -2.05 28.15 -2.45
CA PHE A 54 -1.66 27.76 -1.10
C PHE A 54 -0.14 27.91 -0.97
N ILE A 55 0.29 28.65 0.05
CA ILE A 55 1.69 28.86 0.37
C ILE A 55 1.98 28.20 1.72
N PHE A 56 2.95 27.28 1.74
CA PHE A 56 3.38 26.66 2.98
C PHE A 56 4.03 27.70 3.90
N PRO A 57 3.47 27.96 5.09
CA PRO A 57 3.92 29.05 5.95
C PRO A 57 5.36 28.85 6.44
N GLU A 58 5.82 27.60 6.58
CA GLU A 58 7.13 27.27 7.11
C GLU A 58 8.28 27.57 6.14
N LYS A 59 8.00 27.57 4.83
CA LYS A 59 9.02 27.64 3.77
C LYS A 59 8.74 28.69 2.69
N ALA A 60 7.60 29.35 2.73
CA ALA A 60 7.13 30.25 1.67
C ALA A 60 7.15 29.59 0.27
N ILE A 61 6.81 28.30 0.23
CA ILE A 61 6.74 27.51 -1.01
C ILE A 61 5.28 27.49 -1.47
N GLU A 62 5.04 27.83 -2.73
CA GLU A 62 3.74 27.67 -3.35
C GLU A 62 3.49 26.19 -3.71
N LEU A 63 2.31 25.68 -3.36
CA LEU A 63 1.87 24.34 -3.72
C LEU A 63 1.57 24.28 -5.22
N ARG A 64 2.24 23.37 -5.91
CA ARG A 64 1.96 23.02 -7.29
C ARG A 64 0.56 22.41 -7.39
N ARG A 65 -0.27 22.97 -8.27
CA ARG A 65 -1.64 22.51 -8.51
C ARG A 65 -1.93 21.96 -9.90
N ASP A 66 -0.98 22.09 -10.82
CA ASP A 66 -1.09 21.60 -12.19
C ASP A 66 -0.04 20.51 -12.44
N TYR A 67 -0.52 19.31 -12.71
CA TYR A 67 0.31 18.14 -13.00
C TYR A 67 -0.01 17.56 -14.37
N SER A 68 -1.30 17.53 -14.74
CA SER A 68 -1.81 16.96 -15.98
C SER A 68 -2.67 17.93 -16.79
N GLY A 69 -3.03 19.09 -16.23
CA GLY A 69 -4.02 20.01 -16.77
C GLY A 69 -5.48 19.55 -16.58
N ILE A 70 -5.72 18.41 -15.91
CA ILE A 70 -7.06 17.85 -15.68
C ILE A 70 -7.41 18.03 -14.20
N GLN A 71 -8.35 18.94 -13.91
CA GLN A 71 -8.74 19.29 -12.53
C GLN A 71 -9.13 18.07 -11.67
N ALA A 72 -9.84 17.10 -12.25
CA ALA A 72 -10.28 15.90 -11.53
C ALA A 72 -9.11 15.00 -11.08
N ILE A 73 -7.94 15.11 -11.72
CA ILE A 73 -6.71 14.40 -11.35
C ILE A 73 -5.86 15.30 -10.45
N ASP A 74 -5.70 16.54 -10.85
CA ASP A 74 -4.75 17.45 -10.24
C ASP A 74 -5.20 17.91 -8.85
N PHE A 75 -6.50 18.05 -8.60
CA PHE A 75 -7.03 18.42 -7.29
C PHE A 75 -6.71 17.38 -6.20
N PRO A 76 -7.11 16.09 -6.31
CA PRO A 76 -6.74 15.10 -5.30
C PRO A 76 -5.23 14.87 -5.23
N LEU A 77 -4.52 15.02 -6.34
CA LEU A 77 -3.06 14.88 -6.36
C LEU A 77 -2.36 16.00 -5.59
N SER A 78 -2.79 17.25 -5.74
CA SER A 78 -2.23 18.40 -5.02
C SER A 78 -2.46 18.28 -3.52
N PHE A 79 -3.64 17.78 -3.12
CA PHE A 79 -3.94 17.48 -1.71
C PHE A 79 -2.96 16.45 -1.15
N LEU A 80 -2.73 15.34 -1.87
CA LEU A 80 -1.78 14.32 -1.45
C LEU A 80 -0.33 14.83 -1.45
N VAL A 81 0.05 15.66 -2.42
CA VAL A 81 1.39 16.28 -2.45
C VAL A 81 1.57 17.16 -1.23
N ALA A 82 0.56 17.95 -0.85
CA ALA A 82 0.65 18.80 0.33
C ALA A 82 0.88 18.02 1.62
N ALA A 83 0.24 16.86 1.77
CA ALA A 83 0.43 15.99 2.93
C ALA A 83 1.83 15.33 2.99
N PHE A 84 2.45 15.04 1.84
CA PHE A 84 3.70 14.28 1.78
C PHE A 84 4.95 15.14 1.61
N LEU A 85 4.84 16.33 1.03
CA LEU A 85 5.96 17.21 0.73
C LEU A 85 6.85 17.55 1.94
N PRO A 86 6.33 17.86 3.15
CA PRO A 86 7.19 18.26 4.26
C PRO A 86 8.19 17.19 4.69
N GLY A 87 7.80 15.92 4.60
CA GLY A 87 8.68 14.79 4.90
C GLY A 87 9.64 14.51 3.76
N ALA A 88 9.17 14.52 2.52
CA ALA A 88 9.99 14.28 1.33
C ALA A 88 11.07 15.36 1.15
N ASP A 89 10.73 16.61 1.41
CA ASP A 89 11.64 17.76 1.33
C ASP A 89 12.53 17.94 2.58
N GLY A 90 12.24 17.21 3.66
CA GLY A 90 13.09 17.24 4.84
C GLY A 90 13.01 18.53 5.65
N TRP A 91 11.83 19.14 5.74
CA TRP A 91 11.63 20.36 6.54
C TRP A 91 11.96 20.14 8.02
N ASN A 92 11.68 18.94 8.51
CA ASN A 92 12.08 18.44 9.81
C ASN A 92 12.75 17.06 9.64
N LYS A 93 13.99 16.93 10.11
CA LYS A 93 14.78 15.71 9.87
C LYS A 93 14.18 14.45 10.54
N PRO A 94 13.77 14.49 11.83
CA PRO A 94 13.02 13.38 12.43
C PRO A 94 11.78 12.98 11.63
N PHE A 95 10.99 13.95 11.17
CA PHE A 95 9.79 13.68 10.38
C PHE A 95 10.10 13.04 9.02
N GLN A 96 11.14 13.51 8.33
CA GLN A 96 11.63 12.88 7.10
C GLN A 96 12.04 11.44 7.33
N LEU A 97 12.80 11.16 8.39
CA LEU A 97 13.22 9.79 8.71
C LEU A 97 12.03 8.90 9.02
N GLN A 98 11.06 9.40 9.79
CA GLN A 98 9.82 8.68 10.07
C GLN A 98 9.02 8.37 8.80
N GLN A 99 8.86 9.36 7.91
CA GLN A 99 8.13 9.18 6.66
C GLN A 99 8.88 8.20 5.73
N ALA A 100 10.19 8.32 5.62
CA ALA A 100 11.02 7.41 4.84
C ALA A 100 10.89 5.98 5.36
N TYR A 101 11.09 5.77 6.67
CA TYR A 101 10.93 4.49 7.32
C TYR A 101 9.54 3.90 7.05
N PHE A 102 8.47 4.67 7.26
CA PHE A 102 7.11 4.25 6.98
C PHE A 102 6.92 3.77 5.53
N LEU A 103 7.39 4.54 4.54
CA LEU A 103 7.23 4.20 3.13
C LEU A 103 8.05 2.98 2.69
N PHE A 104 9.28 2.84 3.18
CA PHE A 104 10.08 1.63 2.93
C PHE A 104 9.48 0.42 3.62
N SER A 105 9.07 0.52 4.89
CA SER A 105 8.38 -0.55 5.62
C SER A 105 7.02 -0.92 5.03
N PHE A 106 6.42 -0.07 4.19
CA PHE A 106 5.18 -0.39 3.49
C PHE A 106 5.39 -1.32 2.27
N PHE A 107 6.61 -1.44 1.74
CA PHE A 107 6.95 -2.39 0.66
C PHE A 107 6.49 -3.84 0.97
N PRO A 108 6.84 -4.46 2.11
CA PRO A 108 6.39 -5.82 2.42
C PRO A 108 4.87 -5.94 2.57
N VAL A 109 4.17 -4.88 3.01
CA VAL A 109 2.70 -4.88 3.08
C VAL A 109 2.11 -4.98 1.67
N LEU A 110 2.59 -4.16 0.74
CA LEU A 110 2.19 -4.25 -0.67
C LEU A 110 2.54 -5.60 -1.30
N ALA A 111 3.70 -6.16 -0.96
CA ALA A 111 4.10 -7.48 -1.41
C ALA A 111 3.11 -8.55 -0.94
N VAL A 112 2.74 -8.55 0.34
CA VAL A 112 1.75 -9.51 0.90
C VAL A 112 0.39 -9.35 0.25
N PHE A 113 -0.10 -8.13 0.07
CA PHE A 113 -1.40 -7.87 -0.59
C PHE A 113 -1.42 -8.46 -2.00
N ASN A 114 -0.36 -8.21 -2.77
CA ASN A 114 -0.28 -8.72 -4.14
C ASN A 114 -0.08 -10.24 -4.19
N VAL A 115 0.75 -10.81 -3.31
CA VAL A 115 0.91 -12.27 -3.21
C VAL A 115 -0.43 -12.94 -2.96
N GLU A 116 -1.20 -12.46 -1.98
CA GLU A 116 -2.50 -13.04 -1.67
C GLU A 116 -3.51 -12.80 -2.79
N ALA A 117 -3.49 -11.63 -3.44
CA ALA A 117 -4.32 -11.37 -4.62
C ALA A 117 -4.00 -12.29 -5.81
N GLY A 118 -2.73 -12.70 -5.94
CA GLY A 118 -2.26 -13.60 -6.98
C GLY A 118 -2.61 -15.07 -6.78
N ARG A 119 -3.00 -15.48 -5.56
CA ARG A 119 -3.30 -16.89 -5.28
C ARG A 119 -4.57 -17.33 -5.99
N THR A 120 -4.51 -18.49 -6.63
CA THR A 120 -5.64 -19.10 -7.34
C THR A 120 -6.86 -19.27 -6.41
N ARG A 121 -6.65 -19.67 -5.15
CA ARG A 121 -7.71 -19.81 -4.14
C ARG A 121 -8.42 -18.50 -3.75
N ASN A 122 -7.81 -17.34 -4.00
CA ASN A 122 -8.35 -16.02 -3.71
C ASN A 122 -9.04 -15.37 -4.93
N THR A 123 -9.10 -16.06 -6.08
CA THR A 123 -9.77 -15.54 -7.27
C THR A 123 -11.22 -15.18 -6.95
N GLY A 124 -11.60 -13.91 -7.15
CA GLY A 124 -12.94 -13.40 -6.87
C GLY A 124 -13.21 -13.04 -5.40
N ALA A 125 -12.28 -13.30 -4.48
CA ALA A 125 -12.36 -12.80 -3.11
C ALA A 125 -12.01 -11.31 -3.04
N LEU A 126 -12.48 -10.61 -2.01
CA LEU A 126 -12.13 -9.19 -1.76
C LEU A 126 -10.60 -8.95 -1.71
N LEU A 127 -9.84 -9.96 -1.32
CA LEU A 127 -8.37 -9.94 -1.29
C LEU A 127 -7.74 -9.81 -2.69
N SER A 128 -8.43 -10.27 -3.74
CA SER A 128 -7.92 -10.24 -5.12
C SER A 128 -8.03 -8.88 -5.81
N TYR A 129 -8.84 -7.98 -5.26
CA TYR A 129 -9.06 -6.64 -5.80
C TYR A 129 -8.21 -5.61 -5.05
N THR A 130 -6.89 -5.66 -5.23
CA THR A 130 -5.93 -4.78 -4.54
C THR A 130 -6.22 -3.29 -4.70
N ALA A 131 -6.76 -2.85 -5.85
CA ALA A 131 -7.17 -1.46 -6.06
C ALA A 131 -8.29 -0.99 -5.12
N LEU A 132 -9.22 -1.88 -4.72
CA LEU A 132 -10.27 -1.55 -3.75
C LEU A 132 -9.70 -1.20 -2.37
N TRP A 133 -8.49 -1.67 -2.08
CA TRP A 133 -7.78 -1.36 -0.84
C TRP A 133 -6.80 -0.21 -1.02
N ALA A 134 -6.14 -0.14 -2.19
CA ALA A 134 -5.16 0.88 -2.50
C ALA A 134 -5.71 2.30 -2.52
N ILE A 135 -6.87 2.48 -3.15
CA ILE A 135 -7.48 3.81 -3.23
C ILE A 135 -7.83 4.33 -1.83
N PRO A 136 -8.57 3.61 -0.96
CA PRO A 136 -8.92 4.14 0.35
C PRO A 136 -7.73 4.28 1.31
N TYR A 137 -6.73 3.39 1.27
CA TYR A 137 -5.58 3.56 2.15
C TYR A 137 -4.73 4.78 1.75
N GLN A 138 -4.70 5.14 0.47
CA GLN A 138 -3.96 6.30 -0.03
C GLN A 138 -4.71 7.61 0.24
N THR A 139 -6.04 7.62 0.09
CA THR A 139 -6.84 8.87 0.17
C THR A 139 -7.49 9.11 1.54
N VAL A 140 -7.81 8.06 2.29
CA VAL A 140 -8.48 8.16 3.61
C VAL A 140 -7.51 7.88 4.74
N GLY A 141 -6.66 6.86 4.59
CA GLY A 141 -5.61 6.57 5.55
C GLY A 141 -5.19 5.09 5.63
N GLY A 142 -3.88 4.85 5.49
CA GLY A 142 -3.22 3.56 5.67
C GLY A 142 -3.58 2.87 6.97
N ALA A 143 -3.48 3.61 8.08
CA ALA A 143 -3.72 3.10 9.42
C ALA A 143 -5.16 2.59 9.64
N ILE A 144 -6.13 3.05 8.84
CA ILE A 144 -7.52 2.62 8.92
C ILE A 144 -7.75 1.38 8.05
N PHE A 145 -7.35 1.43 6.78
CA PHE A 145 -7.72 0.42 5.78
C PHE A 145 -6.81 -0.80 5.75
N ILE A 146 -5.53 -0.70 6.15
CA ILE A 146 -4.64 -1.86 6.22
C ILE A 146 -5.14 -2.89 7.25
N PRO A 147 -5.52 -2.50 8.49
CA PRO A 147 -6.14 -3.45 9.43
C PRO A 147 -7.44 -4.07 8.89
N LEU A 148 -8.27 -3.30 8.18
CA LEU A 148 -9.50 -3.82 7.58
C LEU A 148 -9.21 -4.88 6.49
N TRP A 149 -8.13 -4.71 5.73
CA TRP A 149 -7.66 -5.76 4.82
C TRP A 149 -7.31 -7.04 5.59
N PHE A 150 -6.58 -6.92 6.71
CA PHE A 150 -6.23 -8.07 7.54
C PHE A 150 -7.45 -8.72 8.21
N LEU A 151 -8.46 -7.93 8.59
CA LEU A 151 -9.76 -8.44 9.03
C LEU A 151 -10.40 -9.29 7.93
N CYS A 152 -10.50 -8.77 6.70
CA CYS A 152 -11.01 -9.53 5.56
C CYS A 152 -10.17 -10.77 5.26
N TYR A 153 -8.85 -10.69 5.40
CA TYR A 153 -7.94 -11.81 5.24
C TYR A 153 -8.22 -12.91 6.27
N THR A 154 -8.34 -12.57 7.55
CA THR A 154 -8.68 -13.51 8.62
C THR A 154 -10.02 -14.18 8.34
N LEU A 155 -11.07 -13.41 8.02
CA LEU A 155 -12.39 -13.97 7.72
C LEU A 155 -12.38 -14.90 6.51
N THR A 156 -11.63 -14.55 5.46
CA THR A 156 -11.52 -15.35 4.23
C THR A 156 -10.73 -16.65 4.46
N THR A 157 -9.69 -16.61 5.29
CA THR A 157 -8.75 -17.73 5.48
C THR A 157 -9.10 -18.66 6.64
N SER A 158 -10.06 -18.29 7.49
CA SER A 158 -10.44 -19.08 8.67
C SER A 158 -11.11 -20.43 8.36
N PRO A 159 -12.00 -20.56 7.36
CA PRO A 159 -12.65 -21.84 7.07
C PRO A 159 -11.66 -22.91 6.58
N VAL A 160 -11.83 -24.16 7.03
CA VAL A 160 -11.00 -25.31 6.57
C VAL A 160 -11.05 -25.48 5.04
N SER A 161 -12.22 -25.21 4.44
CA SER A 161 -12.42 -25.26 2.98
C SER A 161 -11.51 -24.32 2.20
N TYR A 162 -11.02 -23.24 2.82
CA TYR A 162 -10.02 -22.35 2.20
C TYR A 162 -8.69 -23.07 1.94
N TRP A 163 -8.25 -23.89 2.89
CA TRP A 163 -6.97 -24.60 2.86
C TRP A 163 -7.01 -25.87 2.00
N GLN A 164 -8.20 -26.34 1.63
CA GLN A 164 -8.38 -27.43 0.67
C GLN A 164 -8.15 -26.98 -0.78
N LYS A 165 -8.17 -25.66 -1.05
CA LYS A 165 -7.93 -25.09 -2.38
C LYS A 165 -6.43 -24.90 -2.65
N SER A 166 -6.06 -24.94 -3.92
CA SER A 166 -4.67 -24.74 -4.35
C SER A 166 -4.09 -23.41 -3.85
N PRO A 167 -2.97 -23.40 -3.10
CA PRO A 167 -2.32 -22.17 -2.66
C PRO A 167 -1.49 -21.51 -3.77
N GLN A 168 -1.48 -22.08 -4.98
CA GLN A 168 -0.57 -21.68 -6.05
C GLN A 168 -0.88 -20.30 -6.62
N ILE A 169 0.21 -19.61 -7.01
CA ILE A 169 0.17 -18.42 -7.86
C ILE A 169 0.58 -18.87 -9.26
N PRO A 170 -0.15 -18.47 -10.32
CA PRO A 170 0.25 -18.72 -11.70
C PRO A 170 1.70 -18.26 -11.96
N ALA A 171 2.49 -19.05 -12.68
CA ALA A 171 3.94 -18.84 -12.82
C ALA A 171 4.30 -17.50 -13.50
N ASP A 172 3.50 -17.09 -14.48
CA ASP A 172 3.57 -15.79 -15.15
C ASP A 172 3.40 -14.63 -14.16
N ARG A 173 2.45 -14.75 -13.23
CA ARG A 173 2.24 -13.77 -12.17
C ARG A 173 3.34 -13.82 -11.12
N ALA A 174 3.73 -15.02 -10.69
CA ALA A 174 4.75 -15.18 -9.65
C ALA A 174 6.09 -14.58 -10.06
N ARG A 175 6.56 -14.83 -11.29
CA ARG A 175 7.85 -14.33 -11.78
C ARG A 175 7.87 -12.82 -12.03
N THR A 176 6.71 -12.22 -12.32
CA THR A 176 6.60 -10.80 -12.65
C THR A 176 6.23 -9.91 -11.47
N LEU A 177 5.85 -10.49 -10.33
CA LEU A 177 5.47 -9.72 -9.15
C LEU A 177 6.66 -8.91 -8.60
N LEU A 178 7.82 -9.54 -8.42
CA LEU A 178 9.00 -8.85 -7.91
C LEU A 178 9.40 -7.64 -8.77
N PRO A 179 9.63 -7.77 -10.10
CA PRO A 179 10.00 -6.60 -10.91
C PRO A 179 8.91 -5.52 -10.85
N SER A 180 7.64 -5.89 -10.77
CA SER A 180 6.55 -4.91 -10.62
C SER A 180 6.66 -4.12 -9.31
N LEU A 181 6.90 -4.79 -8.18
CA LEU A 181 7.11 -4.13 -6.89
C LEU A 181 8.35 -3.22 -6.89
N LEU A 182 9.43 -3.67 -7.53
CA LEU A 182 10.67 -2.89 -7.61
C LEU A 182 10.50 -1.62 -8.44
N PHE A 183 9.98 -1.74 -9.67
CA PHE A 183 9.87 -0.61 -10.59
C PHE A 183 8.70 0.32 -10.27
N ALA A 184 7.56 -0.23 -9.83
CA ALA A 184 6.37 0.57 -9.62
C ALA A 184 6.22 1.08 -8.19
N TYR A 185 6.99 0.59 -7.20
CA TYR A 185 6.94 1.07 -5.82
C TYR A 185 8.29 1.41 -5.20
N LEU A 186 9.22 0.45 -5.14
CA LEU A 186 10.49 0.69 -4.42
C LEU A 186 11.32 1.80 -5.09
N LEU A 187 11.48 1.76 -6.41
CA LEU A 187 12.22 2.77 -7.15
C LEU A 187 11.59 4.17 -7.01
N PRO A 188 10.28 4.38 -7.26
CA PRO A 188 9.64 5.66 -6.98
C PRO A 188 9.85 6.16 -5.55
N THR A 189 9.82 5.26 -4.57
CA THR A 189 10.04 5.61 -3.16
C THR A 189 11.47 6.08 -2.91
N ILE A 190 12.47 5.44 -3.54
CA ILE A 190 13.87 5.91 -3.49
C ILE A 190 14.00 7.29 -4.14
N LEU A 191 13.37 7.49 -5.31
CA LEU A 191 13.41 8.75 -6.04
C LEU A 191 12.83 9.90 -5.21
N LEU A 192 11.79 9.65 -4.41
CA LEU A 192 11.16 10.64 -3.54
C LEU A 192 12.16 11.38 -2.62
N TYR A 193 13.20 10.67 -2.17
CA TYR A 193 14.17 11.17 -1.19
C TYR A 193 15.51 11.62 -1.81
N LEU A 194 15.60 11.74 -3.13
CA LEU A 194 16.78 12.31 -3.78
C LEU A 194 16.91 13.82 -3.50
N PRO A 195 18.14 14.36 -3.47
CA PRO A 195 18.40 15.77 -3.18
C PRO A 195 18.14 16.67 -4.40
N TYR A 196 16.88 16.80 -4.81
CA TYR A 196 16.47 17.79 -5.81
C TYR A 196 16.76 19.21 -5.33
N LYS A 197 17.26 20.07 -6.23
CA LYS A 197 17.51 21.49 -5.92
C LYS A 197 16.28 22.36 -6.13
N ASP A 198 15.47 22.01 -7.12
CA ASP A 198 14.25 22.74 -7.47
C ASP A 198 13.04 22.17 -6.72
N VAL A 199 12.29 23.06 -6.09
CA VAL A 199 11.11 22.71 -5.31
C VAL A 199 9.98 22.18 -6.20
N ASN A 200 9.84 22.70 -7.42
CA ASN A 200 8.82 22.24 -8.36
C ASN A 200 9.08 20.80 -8.82
N THR A 201 10.35 20.47 -9.05
CA THR A 201 10.79 19.11 -9.33
C THR A 201 10.47 18.19 -8.17
N ARG A 202 10.68 18.61 -6.92
CA ARG A 202 10.35 17.79 -5.76
C ARG A 202 8.85 17.55 -5.62
N GLN A 203 8.03 18.59 -5.76
CA GLN A 203 6.56 18.46 -5.77
C GLN A 203 6.08 17.54 -6.88
N PHE A 204 6.71 17.61 -8.06
CA PHE A 204 6.44 16.69 -9.17
C PHE A 204 6.78 15.24 -8.81
N MET A 205 7.93 14.99 -8.19
CA MET A 205 8.33 13.63 -7.78
C MET A 205 7.40 13.06 -6.71
N VAL A 206 6.95 13.89 -5.76
CA VAL A 206 5.91 13.50 -4.79
C VAL A 206 4.63 13.13 -5.53
N GLY A 207 4.18 13.95 -6.48
CA GLY A 207 2.98 13.68 -7.27
C GLY A 207 3.10 12.40 -8.10
N LEU A 208 4.24 12.18 -8.75
CA LEU A 208 4.54 10.97 -9.51
C LEU A 208 4.53 9.72 -8.63
N TRP A 209 4.92 9.85 -7.36
CA TRP A 209 4.90 8.75 -6.39
C TRP A 209 3.48 8.42 -5.90
N GLN A 210 2.56 9.38 -5.77
CA GLN A 210 1.22 9.12 -5.20
C GLN A 210 0.44 7.93 -5.83
N PRO A 211 0.41 7.72 -7.16
CA PRO A 211 -0.28 6.58 -7.75
C PRO A 211 0.51 5.25 -7.67
N SER A 212 1.76 5.27 -7.22
CA SER A 212 2.68 4.14 -7.20
C SER A 212 2.05 2.82 -6.67
N PRO A 213 1.34 2.82 -5.53
CA PRO A 213 0.78 1.56 -5.00
C PRO A 213 -0.33 0.97 -5.87
N ILE A 214 -1.03 1.80 -6.66
CA ILE A 214 -2.02 1.37 -7.66
C ILE A 214 -1.29 0.87 -8.91
N ILE A 215 -0.26 1.59 -9.37
CA ILE A 215 0.54 1.27 -10.57
C ILE A 215 1.21 -0.09 -10.46
N VAL A 216 1.61 -0.55 -9.26
CA VAL A 216 2.13 -1.91 -9.04
C VAL A 216 1.21 -2.97 -9.65
N ASN A 217 -0.09 -2.86 -9.44
CA ASN A 217 -1.07 -3.83 -9.95
C ASN A 217 -1.19 -3.79 -11.47
N LEU A 218 -1.16 -2.59 -12.04
CA LEU A 218 -1.22 -2.38 -13.48
C LEU A 218 0.03 -2.95 -14.16
N VAL A 219 1.22 -2.58 -13.67
CA VAL A 219 2.50 -3.08 -14.19
C VAL A 219 2.57 -4.60 -14.04
N TRP A 220 2.14 -5.14 -12.91
CA TRP A 220 2.12 -6.58 -12.70
C TRP A 220 1.21 -7.32 -13.68
N TRP A 221 0.01 -6.80 -13.92
CA TRP A 221 -0.90 -7.36 -14.92
C TRP A 221 -0.33 -7.29 -16.34
N ILE A 222 0.28 -6.16 -16.73
CA ILE A 222 0.93 -5.99 -18.03
C ILE A 222 2.08 -6.99 -18.19
N LEU A 223 3.00 -7.04 -17.23
CA LEU A 223 4.17 -7.92 -17.29
C LEU A 223 3.78 -9.40 -17.30
N ALA A 224 2.77 -9.80 -16.51
CA ALA A 224 2.25 -11.16 -16.52
C ALA A 224 1.66 -11.53 -17.90
N LYS A 225 0.93 -10.62 -18.54
CA LYS A 225 0.41 -10.84 -19.91
C LYS A 225 1.51 -10.94 -20.95
N LEU A 226 2.48 -10.03 -20.92
CA LEU A 226 3.62 -10.03 -21.86
C LEU A 226 4.53 -11.25 -21.66
N SER A 227 4.53 -11.80 -20.46
CA SER A 227 5.21 -13.03 -20.10
C SER A 227 4.63 -14.29 -20.75
N GLY A 228 3.41 -14.23 -21.28
CA GLY A 228 2.66 -15.37 -21.78
C GLY A 228 2.97 -15.76 -23.23
N THR A 229 4.04 -16.53 -23.45
CA THR A 229 4.19 -17.42 -24.63
C THR A 229 5.10 -18.64 -24.43
N THR A 230 5.91 -18.76 -23.36
CA THR A 230 6.99 -19.78 -23.31
C THR A 230 7.01 -20.73 -22.12
N THR A 231 6.02 -20.71 -21.21
CA THR A 231 6.06 -21.60 -20.02
C THR A 231 4.79 -22.45 -19.93
N PRO A 232 4.91 -23.79 -19.75
CA PRO A 232 3.75 -24.65 -19.62
C PRO A 232 2.85 -24.16 -18.48
N ARG A 233 1.54 -24.10 -18.73
CA ARG A 233 0.47 -23.73 -17.77
C ARG A 233 0.45 -24.58 -16.48
N SER A 234 1.35 -25.56 -16.38
CA SER A 234 1.56 -26.51 -15.29
C SER A 234 3.00 -26.43 -14.73
N ALA A 235 3.51 -25.23 -14.42
CA ALA A 235 4.74 -25.14 -13.64
C ALA A 235 4.51 -25.79 -12.26
N LYS A 236 5.45 -26.64 -11.83
CA LYS A 236 5.35 -27.33 -10.53
C LYS A 236 5.29 -26.31 -9.38
N PRO A 237 4.55 -26.61 -8.29
CA PRO A 237 4.50 -25.79 -7.06
C PRO A 237 5.85 -25.23 -6.58
N GLU A 238 6.89 -26.06 -6.68
CA GLU A 238 8.25 -25.75 -6.27
C GLU A 238 8.88 -24.59 -7.07
N HIS A 239 8.52 -24.49 -8.36
CA HIS A 239 8.99 -23.44 -9.26
C HIS A 239 8.28 -22.10 -9.02
N THR A 240 7.04 -22.11 -8.51
CA THR A 240 6.37 -20.87 -8.09
C THR A 240 6.94 -20.36 -6.77
N ALA A 241 7.24 -21.27 -5.83
CA ALA A 241 7.80 -20.92 -4.53
C ALA A 241 9.19 -20.24 -4.63
N SER A 242 9.99 -20.59 -5.65
CA SER A 242 11.30 -19.97 -5.87
C SER A 242 11.20 -18.47 -6.21
N TYR A 243 10.13 -18.02 -6.86
CA TYR A 243 9.90 -16.60 -7.15
C TYR A 243 9.43 -15.78 -5.93
N LEU A 244 8.79 -16.43 -4.95
CA LEU A 244 8.29 -15.74 -3.75
C LEU A 244 9.38 -15.51 -2.71
N LYS A 245 10.36 -16.40 -2.61
CA LYS A 245 11.47 -16.26 -1.63
C LYS A 245 12.17 -14.89 -1.74
N PRO A 246 12.63 -14.45 -2.93
CA PRO A 246 13.24 -13.13 -3.08
C PRO A 246 12.34 -11.97 -2.68
N ILE A 247 11.02 -12.06 -2.93
CA ILE A 247 10.06 -11.02 -2.56
C ILE A 247 10.05 -10.83 -1.05
N TYR A 248 9.97 -11.93 -0.29
CA TYR A 248 9.99 -11.87 1.18
C TYR A 248 11.35 -11.47 1.72
N THR A 249 12.45 -11.94 1.13
CA THR A 249 13.81 -11.56 1.54
C THR A 249 14.03 -10.05 1.35
N ILE A 250 13.70 -9.52 0.17
CA ILE A 250 13.83 -8.08 -0.11
C ILE A 250 12.88 -7.29 0.79
N GLY A 251 11.64 -7.74 0.97
CA GLY A 251 10.69 -7.09 1.86
C GLY A 251 11.19 -7.00 3.30
N PHE A 252 11.80 -8.08 3.81
CA PHE A 252 12.45 -8.07 5.11
C PHE A 252 13.59 -7.05 5.16
N LEU A 253 14.54 -7.10 4.21
CA LEU A 253 15.70 -6.21 4.17
C LEU A 253 15.30 -4.72 4.09
N VAL A 254 14.32 -4.38 3.25
CA VAL A 254 13.83 -3.01 3.08
C VAL A 254 13.13 -2.49 4.34
N SER A 255 12.46 -3.37 5.10
CA SER A 255 11.76 -2.96 6.33
C SER A 255 12.61 -2.97 7.60
N ALA A 256 13.75 -3.69 7.58
CA ALA A 256 14.64 -3.85 8.72
C ALA A 256 15.77 -2.81 8.75
N GLY A 257 16.07 -2.16 7.61
CA GLY A 257 16.99 -1.02 7.51
C GLY A 257 16.31 0.30 7.79
#